data_AF-A0A815J0W3-F1
#
_entry.id   AF-A0A815J0W3-F1
#
_cell.length_a   1.000
_cell.length_b   1.000
_cell.length_c   1.000
_cell.angle_alpha   90.00
_cell.angle_beta   90.00
_cell.angle_gamma   90.00
#
_symmetry.space_group_name_H-M   'P 1'
#
loop_
_entity.id
_entity.type
_entity.pdbx_description
1 polymer ?
#
loop_
_entity_poly.entity_id
_entity_poly.type
_entity_poly.pdbx_seq_one_letter_code
_entity_poly.pdbx_strand_id
1 'polypeptide(L)'
;MNSTTTTKTIFGVLLLAITIGYLESSVVLSTRTITEKQGRDVVLSCRFEGLTDRDRVMWSKDGVVLSVNQEISGDKQKYEIIGKYDLIIKIIAGNDSGRYLCQNFDQALSMTIVLTVL
;
A
#
# COMPACT_ATOMS: atom_id res chain seq x y z
N MET A 1 67.64 -30.49 19.95
CA MET A 1 67.04 -30.90 21.24
C MET A 1 66.38 -29.66 21.83
N ASN A 2 65.04 -29.74 21.98
CA ASN A 2 64.12 -29.11 22.95
C ASN A 2 64.28 -27.59 23.22
N SER A 3 63.26 -26.74 23.19
CA SER A 3 61.88 -26.95 23.64
C SER A 3 60.91 -25.99 22.93
N THR A 4 59.74 -26.55 22.61
CA THR A 4 58.45 -25.89 22.37
C THR A 4 58.06 -24.93 23.49
N THR A 5 57.63 -23.72 23.12
CA THR A 5 56.65 -22.93 23.90
C THR A 5 55.60 -22.36 22.94
N THR A 6 54.39 -22.90 23.07
CA THR A 6 53.19 -22.53 22.34
C THR A 6 52.59 -21.26 22.94
N THR A 7 52.52 -20.17 22.17
CA THR A 7 51.69 -19.00 22.54
C THR A 7 50.38 -19.07 21.76
N LYS A 8 49.30 -19.43 22.46
CA LYS A 8 47.92 -19.29 21.98
C LYS A 8 47.58 -17.80 21.91
N THR A 9 47.28 -17.30 20.73
CA THR A 9 46.57 -16.02 20.60
C THR A 9 45.33 -16.24 19.74
N ILE A 10 44.19 -16.38 20.44
CA ILE A 10 42.84 -16.34 19.86
C ILE A 10 42.51 -14.87 19.66
N PHE A 11 42.42 -14.41 18.41
CA PHE A 11 41.72 -13.16 18.08
C PHE A 11 40.92 -13.32 16.79
N GLY A 12 39.60 -13.21 16.94
CA GLY A 12 38.76 -12.55 15.94
C GLY A 12 38.31 -13.40 14.76
N VAL A 13 37.36 -14.30 14.98
CA VAL A 13 36.37 -14.60 13.94
C VAL A 13 35.53 -13.35 13.76
N LEU A 14 35.92 -12.45 12.85
CA LEU A 14 35.11 -11.32 12.46
C LEU A 14 34.03 -11.85 11.50
N LEU A 15 32.94 -12.36 12.08
CA LEU A 15 31.69 -12.51 11.34
C LEU A 15 31.25 -11.10 10.93
N LEU A 16 31.58 -10.70 9.70
CA LEU A 16 30.87 -9.63 9.01
C LEU A 16 29.47 -10.16 8.68
N ALA A 17 28.65 -10.34 9.71
CA ALA A 17 27.22 -10.23 9.55
C ALA A 17 26.94 -8.74 9.30
N ILE A 18 27.18 -8.29 8.07
CA ILE A 18 26.45 -7.13 7.57
C ILE A 18 25.03 -7.65 7.44
N THR A 19 24.28 -7.60 8.54
CA THR A 19 22.83 -7.46 8.46
C THR A 19 22.66 -6.13 7.76
N ILE A 20 22.69 -6.15 6.42
CA ILE A 20 22.22 -5.01 5.64
C ILE A 20 20.85 -4.78 6.23
N GLY A 21 20.69 -3.65 6.94
CA GLY A 21 19.43 -3.24 7.50
C GLY A 21 18.48 -3.21 6.33
N TYR A 22 17.74 -4.30 6.17
CA TYR A 22 16.64 -4.39 5.24
C TYR A 22 15.74 -3.25 5.67
N LEU A 23 15.68 -2.22 4.83
CA LEU A 23 14.72 -1.14 4.95
C LEU A 23 13.34 -1.77 4.78
N GLU A 24 12.83 -2.39 5.84
CA GLU A 24 11.41 -2.58 6.01
C GLU A 24 10.86 -1.20 6.31
N SER A 25 10.68 -0.40 5.25
CA SER A 25 9.76 0.73 5.31
C SER A 25 8.42 0.10 5.69
N SER A 26 8.05 0.19 6.96
CA SER A 26 6.83 -0.44 7.45
C SER A 26 5.66 0.29 6.78
N VAL A 27 5.11 -0.29 5.72
CA VAL A 27 3.88 0.21 5.11
C VAL A 27 2.79 0.09 6.17
N VAL A 28 2.22 1.22 6.58
CA VAL A 28 1.07 1.20 7.48
C VAL A 28 -0.13 0.73 6.68
N LEU A 29 -0.60 -0.48 6.99
CA LEU A 29 -1.72 -1.11 6.31
C LEU A 29 -3.00 -0.92 7.15
N SER A 30 -3.98 -0.23 6.58
CA SER A 30 -5.35 -0.19 7.11
C SER A 30 -6.26 -1.03 6.20
N THR A 31 -7.14 -1.85 6.76
CA THR A 31 -8.12 -2.62 5.98
C THR A 31 -9.55 -2.28 6.41
N ARG A 32 -10.44 -2.07 5.44
CA ARG A 32 -11.86 -1.81 5.63
C ARG A 32 -12.69 -2.72 4.74
N THR A 33 -13.90 -3.06 5.18
CA THR A 33 -14.86 -3.84 4.38
C THR A 33 -16.12 -3.02 4.19
N ILE A 34 -16.60 -2.95 2.95
CA ILE A 34 -17.82 -2.25 2.56
C ILE A 34 -18.71 -3.26 1.84
N THR A 35 -19.98 -3.32 2.26
CA THR A 35 -20.99 -4.15 1.62
C THR A 35 -22.14 -3.25 1.16
N GLU A 36 -22.40 -3.21 -0.13
CA GLU A 36 -23.43 -2.34 -0.73
C GLU A 36 -24.32 -3.11 -1.70
N LYS A 37 -25.55 -2.62 -1.88
CA LYS A 37 -26.45 -3.16 -2.89
C LYS A 37 -26.12 -2.59 -4.26
N GLN A 38 -26.25 -3.41 -5.30
CA GLN A 38 -26.07 -2.97 -6.68
C GLN A 38 -26.98 -1.78 -7.07
N GLY A 39 -26.54 -1.02 -8.08
CA GLY A 39 -27.31 0.03 -8.73
C GLY A 39 -27.17 1.43 -8.12
N ARG A 40 -26.33 1.61 -7.10
CA ARG A 40 -26.01 2.93 -6.53
C ARG A 40 -24.53 3.25 -6.65
N ASP A 41 -24.20 4.52 -6.54
CA ASP A 41 -22.82 4.98 -6.42
C ASP A 41 -22.30 4.66 -5.01
N VAL A 42 -21.02 4.28 -4.91
CA VAL A 42 -20.33 4.11 -3.63
C VAL A 42 -19.10 5.00 -3.58
N VAL A 43 -18.84 5.57 -2.40
CA VAL A 43 -17.65 6.37 -2.13
C VAL A 43 -16.68 5.53 -1.30
N LEU A 44 -15.48 5.32 -1.83
CA LEU A 44 -14.36 4.71 -1.14
C LEU A 44 -13.46 5.83 -0.59
N SER A 45 -13.54 6.08 0.71
CA SER A 45 -12.76 7.16 1.32
C SER A 45 -11.29 6.77 1.53
N CYS A 46 -10.37 7.62 1.05
CA CYS A 46 -8.94 7.48 1.30
C CYS A 46 -8.45 8.59 2.23
N ARG A 47 -8.23 8.23 3.51
CA ARG A 47 -7.79 9.17 4.55
C ARG A 47 -6.72 8.55 5.41
N PHE A 48 -5.57 9.19 5.46
CA PHE A 48 -4.48 8.86 6.36
C PHE A 48 -4.24 10.01 7.33
N GLU A 49 -3.72 9.71 8.51
CA GLU A 49 -3.18 10.76 9.38
C GLU A 49 -1.98 11.42 8.69
N GLY A 50 -1.96 12.75 8.65
CA GLY A 50 -0.89 13.50 8.01
C GLY A 50 -0.99 13.63 6.48
N LEU A 51 -2.04 13.10 5.84
CA LEU A 51 -2.27 13.26 4.40
C LEU A 51 -2.40 14.74 4.05
N THR A 52 -1.53 15.24 3.18
CA THR A 52 -1.52 16.65 2.78
C THR A 52 -2.02 16.85 1.36
N ASP A 53 -2.25 18.11 1.00
CA ASP A 53 -2.63 18.50 -0.35
C ASP A 53 -1.53 18.32 -1.41
N ARG A 54 -0.32 17.95 -1.03
CA ARG A 54 0.81 17.77 -1.97
C ARG A 54 1.10 16.31 -2.26
N ASP A 55 0.43 15.40 -1.55
CA ASP A 55 0.74 13.98 -1.59
C ASP A 55 0.25 13.35 -2.90
N ARG A 56 1.03 12.41 -3.42
CA ARG A 56 0.66 11.60 -4.58
C ARG A 56 -0.08 10.35 -4.15
N VAL A 57 -1.32 10.24 -4.57
CA VAL A 57 -2.22 9.13 -4.22
C VAL A 57 -2.59 8.33 -5.47
N MET A 58 -2.58 7.00 -5.36
CA MET A 58 -3.03 6.11 -6.42
C MET A 58 -4.12 5.18 -5.92
N TRP A 59 -5.12 4.96 -6.75
CA TRP A 59 -6.09 3.89 -6.56
C TRP A 59 -5.80 2.74 -7.51
N SER A 60 -5.94 1.52 -6.99
CA SER A 60 -5.99 0.30 -7.80
C SER A 60 -7.12 -0.60 -7.35
N LYS A 61 -7.61 -1.44 -8.26
CA LYS A 61 -8.55 -2.53 -7.97
C LYS A 61 -7.93 -3.83 -8.43
N ASP A 62 -7.79 -4.77 -7.50
CA ASP A 62 -7.24 -6.11 -7.75
C ASP A 62 -5.89 -6.07 -8.50
N GLY A 63 -5.06 -5.06 -8.19
CA GLY A 63 -3.75 -4.83 -8.79
C GLY A 63 -3.76 -4.00 -10.08
N VAL A 64 -4.92 -3.65 -10.63
CA VAL A 64 -5.04 -2.78 -11.82
C VAL A 64 -5.19 -1.33 -11.38
N VAL A 65 -4.31 -0.46 -11.87
CA VAL A 65 -4.35 0.98 -11.58
C VAL A 65 -5.62 1.60 -12.15
N LEU A 66 -6.39 2.28 -11.30
CA LEU A 66 -7.60 3.02 -11.67
C LEU A 66 -7.32 4.50 -11.83
N SER A 67 -6.51 5.09 -10.94
CA SER A 67 -6.21 6.52 -10.96
C SER A 67 -4.85 6.86 -10.37
N VAL A 68 -4.30 7.98 -10.81
CA VAL A 68 -3.17 8.67 -10.16
C VAL A 68 -3.60 10.11 -9.90
N ASN A 69 -3.61 10.51 -8.63
CA ASN A 69 -4.19 11.75 -8.15
C ASN A 69 -5.64 11.90 -8.65
N GLN A 70 -5.95 13.00 -9.35
CA GLN A 70 -7.29 13.25 -9.91
C GLN A 70 -7.50 12.63 -11.30
N GLU A 71 -6.48 12.00 -11.89
CA GLU A 71 -6.60 11.45 -13.23
C GLU A 71 -7.00 9.97 -13.19
N ILE A 72 -8.15 9.64 -13.79
CA ILE A 72 -8.61 8.27 -14.00
C ILE A 72 -7.91 7.69 -15.24
N SER A 73 -7.15 6.61 -15.05
CA SER A 73 -6.52 5.82 -16.12
C SER A 73 -7.43 4.71 -16.65
N GLY A 74 -8.42 4.28 -15.86
CA GLY A 74 -9.42 3.29 -16.24
C GLY A 74 -10.65 3.89 -16.93
N ASP A 75 -11.80 3.28 -16.70
CA ASP A 75 -13.08 3.75 -17.24
C ASP A 75 -13.53 5.06 -16.55
N LYS A 76 -13.40 6.18 -17.27
CA LYS A 76 -13.77 7.54 -16.81
C LYS A 76 -15.29 7.74 -16.62
N GLN A 77 -16.12 6.86 -17.18
CA GLN A 77 -17.56 6.86 -16.92
C GLN A 77 -17.89 6.07 -15.64
N LYS A 78 -17.06 5.09 -15.29
CA LYS A 78 -17.25 4.26 -14.10
C LYS A 78 -16.68 4.88 -12.83
N TYR A 79 -15.54 5.53 -12.93
CA TYR A 79 -14.77 6.02 -11.78
C TYR A 79 -14.65 7.54 -11.80
N GLU A 80 -14.63 8.14 -10.61
CA GLU A 80 -14.39 9.57 -10.43
C GLU A 80 -13.65 9.80 -9.11
N ILE A 81 -12.68 10.71 -9.10
CA ILE A 81 -12.04 11.16 -7.86
C ILE A 81 -12.74 12.43 -7.39
N ILE A 82 -13.32 12.37 -6.20
CA ILE A 82 -13.97 13.52 -5.56
C ILE A 82 -13.13 14.06 -4.41
N GLY A 83 -13.31 15.36 -4.17
CA GLY A 83 -12.41 16.10 -3.29
C GLY A 83 -10.99 15.96 -3.82
N LYS A 84 -10.13 15.28 -3.06
CA LYS A 84 -8.74 15.07 -3.47
C LYS A 84 -8.36 13.62 -3.72
N TYR A 85 -8.90 12.71 -2.91
CA TYR A 85 -8.41 11.33 -2.86
C TYR A 85 -9.53 10.29 -2.74
N ASP A 86 -10.78 10.69 -2.57
CA ASP A 86 -11.89 9.75 -2.40
C ASP A 86 -12.34 9.26 -3.78
N LEU A 87 -12.52 7.94 -3.94
CA LEU A 87 -12.91 7.32 -5.21
C LEU A 87 -14.41 7.04 -5.21
N ILE A 88 -15.13 7.58 -6.18
CA ILE A 88 -16.49 7.15 -6.53
C ILE A 88 -16.41 6.00 -7.52
N ILE A 89 -17.23 4.97 -7.28
CA ILE A 89 -17.57 3.95 -8.27
C ILE A 89 -19.06 4.14 -8.59
N LYS A 90 -19.37 4.50 -9.84
CA LYS A 90 -20.73 4.82 -10.28
C LYS A 90 -21.52 3.56 -10.55
N ILE A 91 -22.78 3.53 -10.10
CA ILE A 91 -23.77 2.47 -10.38
C ILE A 91 -23.14 1.08 -10.24
N ILE A 92 -22.80 0.69 -9.01
CA ILE A 92 -22.04 -0.54 -8.75
C ILE A 92 -22.82 -1.79 -9.20
N ALA A 93 -22.09 -2.79 -9.70
CA ALA A 93 -22.59 -4.09 -10.10
C ALA A 93 -21.72 -5.20 -9.49
N GLY A 94 -22.14 -6.46 -9.61
CA GLY A 94 -21.44 -7.59 -8.98
C GLY A 94 -19.95 -7.68 -9.31
N ASN A 95 -19.56 -7.32 -10.54
CA ASN A 95 -18.16 -7.32 -11.00
C ASN A 95 -17.33 -6.16 -10.42
N ASP A 96 -17.94 -5.18 -9.73
CA ASP A 96 -17.23 -4.14 -9.00
C ASP A 96 -16.74 -4.61 -7.63
N SER A 97 -17.24 -5.74 -7.14
CA SER A 97 -16.68 -6.40 -5.97
C SER A 97 -15.20 -6.68 -6.21
N GLY A 98 -14.40 -6.55 -5.15
CA GLY A 98 -12.96 -6.72 -5.25
C GLY A 98 -12.20 -5.94 -4.20
N ARG A 99 -10.88 -5.99 -4.30
CA ARG A 99 -9.96 -5.37 -3.35
C ARG A 99 -9.41 -4.09 -3.94
N TYR A 100 -9.87 -2.97 -3.40
CA TYR A 100 -9.42 -1.64 -3.75
C TYR A 100 -8.28 -1.23 -2.84
N LEU A 101 -7.26 -0.60 -3.38
CA LEU A 101 -6.09 -0.15 -2.64
C LEU A 101 -5.84 1.32 -2.95
N CYS A 102 -5.91 2.15 -1.91
CA CYS A 102 -5.43 3.52 -1.95
C CYS A 102 -3.99 3.56 -1.40
N GLN A 103 -3.06 4.13 -2.16
CA GLN A 103 -1.65 4.21 -1.77
C GLN A 103 -1.17 5.66 -1.82
N ASN A 104 -0.53 6.12 -0.74
CA ASN A 104 0.23 7.37 -0.72
C ASN A 104 1.72 7.04 -0.88
N PHE A 105 2.32 7.49 -1.97
CA PHE A 105 3.73 7.21 -2.27
C PHE A 105 4.72 8.07 -1.49
N ASP A 106 4.31 9.27 -1.07
CA ASP A 106 5.19 10.19 -0.35
C ASP A 106 5.38 9.78 1.12
N GLN A 107 4.34 9.15 1.70
CA GLN A 107 4.34 8.69 3.09
C GLN A 107 4.43 7.17 3.24
N ALA A 108 4.48 6.43 2.11
CA ALA A 108 4.45 4.96 2.09
C ALA A 108 3.27 4.35 2.87
N LEU A 109 2.10 5.00 2.82
CA LEU A 109 0.88 4.55 3.49
C LEU A 109 -0.02 3.81 2.51
N SER A 110 -0.78 2.82 2.99
CA SER A 110 -1.71 2.08 2.15
C SER A 110 -2.97 1.67 2.89
N MET A 111 -4.13 1.90 2.27
CA MET A 111 -5.43 1.51 2.78
C MET A 111 -6.10 0.55 1.79
N THR A 112 -6.38 -0.65 2.26
CA THR A 112 -7.14 -1.67 1.54
C THR A 112 -8.62 -1.54 1.88
N ILE A 113 -9.47 -1.57 0.86
CA ILE A 113 -10.92 -1.61 0.99
C ILE A 113 -11.45 -2.82 0.21
N VAL A 114 -12.10 -3.74 0.92
CA VAL A 114 -12.78 -4.88 0.31
C VAL A 114 -14.22 -4.46 0.06
N LEU A 115 -14.59 -4.29 -1.21
CA LEU A 115 -15.97 -3.99 -1.62
C LEU A 115 -16.67 -5.31 -1.98
N THR A 116 -17.82 -5.55 -1.37
CA THR A 116 -18.74 -6.63 -1.74
C THR A 116 -20.06 -6.02 -2.22
N VAL A 117 -20.45 -6.33 -3.44
CA VAL A 117 -21.72 -5.89 -4.02
C VAL A 117 -22.74 -7.03 -3.97
N LEU A 118 -23.91 -6.75 -3.40
CA LEU A 118 -25.05 -7.67 -3.24
C LEU A 118 -26.17 -7.39 -4.25
#